data_AF-A0A3P6DU05-F1
#
_entry.id   AF-A0A3P6DU05-F1
#
_cell.length_a   1.000
_cell.length_b   1.000
_cell.length_c   1.000
_cell.angle_alpha   90.00
_cell.angle_beta   90.00
_cell.angle_gamma   90.00
#
_symmetry.space_group_name_H-M   'P 1'
#
loop_
_entity.id
_entity.type
_entity.pdbx_description
1 polymer ?
#
loop_
_entity_poly.entity_id
_entity_poly.type
_entity_poly.pdbx_seq_one_letter_code
_entity_poly.pdbx_strand_id
1 'polypeptide(L)' 'MILEHVLVLSAYLFLIGLYGLITSRNMVRALMCLELILNAVNMNLVTFADFFDNSQLRGYFLHFCYSNCSR' A
#
# COMPACT_ATOMS: atom_id res chain seq x y z
N MET A 1 5.80 10.43 6.43
CA MET A 1 6.97 9.52 6.45
C MET A 1 6.55 8.06 6.36
N ILE A 2 5.62 7.58 7.19
CA ILE A 2 5.18 6.15 7.16
C ILE A 2 4.60 5.73 5.79
N LEU A 3 3.84 6.62 5.13
CA LEU A 3 3.18 6.34 3.84
C LEU A 3 4.20 6.15 2.70
N GLU A 4 5.20 7.03 2.62
CA GLU A 4 6.32 6.93 1.68
C GLU A 4 7.07 5.59 1.82
N HIS A 5 7.33 5.16 3.07
CA HIS A 5 7.99 3.88 3.32
C HIS A 5 7.15 2.69 2.83
N VAL A 6 5.83 2.71 3.03
CA VAL A 6 4.94 1.64 2.57
C VAL A 6 4.83 1.60 1.05
N LEU A 7 4.77 2.76 0.39
CA LEU A 7 4.80 2.83 -1.08
C LEU A 7 6.12 2.31 -1.66
N VAL A 8 7.25 2.69 -1.07
CA VAL A 8 8.57 2.21 -1.53
C VAL A 8 8.72 0.71 -1.28
N LEU A 9 8.27 0.19 -0.14
CA LEU A 9 8.33 -1.24 0.18
C LEU A 9 7.46 -2.07 -0.78
N SER A 10 6.24 -1.62 -1.06
CA SER A 10 5.34 -2.30 -1.99
C SER A 10 5.87 -2.28 -3.44
N ALA A 11 6.44 -1.16 -3.89
CA ALA A 11 7.11 -1.08 -5.19
C ALA A 11 8.32 -2.02 -5.30
N TYR A 12 9.13 -2.13 -4.23
CA TYR A 12 10.27 -3.04 -4.19
C TYR A 12 9.85 -4.51 -4.28
N LEU A 13 8.84 -4.91 -3.50
CA LEU A 13 8.27 -6.27 -3.56
C LEU A 13 7.66 -6.59 -4.93
N PHE A 14 7.02 -5.61 -5.58
CA PHE A 14 6.49 -5.76 -6.93
C PHE A 14 7.60 -6.03 -7.96
N LEU A 15 8.71 -5.29 -7.91
CA LEU A 15 9.86 -5.47 -8.81
C LEU A 15 10.52 -6.84 -8.62
N ILE A 16 10.68 -7.30 -7.37
CA ILE A 16 11.20 -8.64 -7.08
C ILE A 16 10.27 -9.72 -7.61
N GLY A 17 8.96 -9.56 -7.40
CA GLY A 17 7.95 -10.48 -7.90
C GLY A 17 7.98 -10.56 -9.44
N LEU A 18 8.07 -9.42 -10.12
CA LEU A 18 8.14 -9.34 -11.58
C LEU A 18 9.41 -10.00 -12.12
N TYR A 19 10.56 -9.75 -11.49
CA TYR A 19 11.82 -10.40 -11.83
C TYR A 19 11.74 -11.92 -11.66
N GLY A 20 11.15 -12.37 -10.55
CA GLY A 20 10.89 -13.78 -10.25
C GLY A 20 9.97 -14.45 -11.28
N LEU A 21 8.95 -13.73 -11.76
CA LEU A 21 8.02 -14.21 -12.78
C LEU A 21 8.73 -14.38 -14.13
N ILE A 22 9.51 -13.39 -14.58
CA ILE A 22 10.24 -13.42 -15.86
C ILE A 22 11.29 -14.55 -15.89
N THR A 23 11.99 -14.79 -14.77
CA THR A 23 13.00 -15.86 -14.70
C THR A 23 12.43 -17.24 -14.39
N SER A 24 11.12 -17.37 -14.16
CA SER A 24 10.51 -18.64 -13.77
C SER A 24 10.44 -19.60 -14.96
N ARG A 25 11.09 -20.77 -14.82
CA ARG A 25 10.98 -21.88 -15.79
C ARG A 25 9.89 -22.89 -15.42
N ASN A 26 9.38 -22.84 -14.18
CA ASN A 26 8.37 -23.76 -13.67
C ASN A 26 7.09 -22.99 -13.35
N MET A 27 5.96 -23.55 -13.78
CA MET A 27 4.63 -22.97 -13.55
C MET A 27 4.32 -22.76 -12.05
N VAL A 28 4.74 -23.70 -11.18
CA VAL A 28 4.59 -23.55 -9.72
C VAL A 28 5.37 -22.36 -9.17
N ARG A 29 6.58 -22.11 -9.68
CA ARG A 29 7.38 -20.95 -9.30
C ARG A 29 6.73 -19.65 -9.77
N ALA A 30 6.16 -19.66 -10.98
CA ALA A 30 5.42 -18.52 -11.52
C ALA A 30 4.22 -18.16 -10.64
N LEU A 31 3.44 -19.17 -10.20
CA LEU A 31 2.29 -18.98 -9.30
C LEU A 31 2.71 -18.41 -7.94
N MET A 32 3.82 -18.87 -7.37
CA MET A 32 4.31 -18.33 -6.10
C MET A 32 4.77 -16.87 -6.22
N CYS A 33 5.39 -16.49 -7.34
CA CYS A 33 5.71 -15.09 -7.64
C CYS A 33 4.44 -14.26 -7.88
N LEU A 34 3.41 -14.83 -8.51
CA LEU A 34 2.14 -14.15 -8.76
C LEU A 34 1.42 -13.79 -7.45
N GLU A 35 1.35 -14.72 -6.49
CA GLU A 35 0.80 -14.46 -5.15
C GLU A 35 1.54 -13.32 -4.44
N LEU A 36 2.87 -13.28 -4.58
CA LEU A 36 3.70 -12.22 -4.01
C LEU A 36 3.42 -10.84 -4.66
N ILE A 37 3.25 -10.80 -5.99
CA ILE A 37 2.88 -9.60 -6.73
C ILE A 37 1.49 -9.11 -6.33
N LEU A 38 0.50 -10.02 -6.26
CA LEU A 38 -0.87 -9.70 -5.88
C LEU A 38 -0.93 -9.12 -4.45
N ASN A 39 -0.16 -9.68 -3.52
CA ASN A 39 -0.08 -9.15 -2.16
C ASN A 39 0.54 -7.74 -2.09
N ALA A 40 1.60 -7.50 -2.88
CA ALA A 40 2.23 -6.18 -2.96
C ALA A 40 1.28 -5.11 -3.54
N VAL A 41 0.54 -5.46 -4.60
CA VAL A 41 -0.47 -4.57 -5.22
C VAL A 41 -1.62 -4.29 -4.24
N ASN A 42 -2.07 -5.29 -3.49
CA ASN A 42 -3.15 -5.12 -2.52
C ASN A 42 -2.75 -4.16 -1.39
N MET A 43 -1.52 -4.28 -0.87
CA MET A 43 -0.99 -3.35 0.13
C MET A 43 -0.90 -1.91 -0.40
N ASN A 44 -0.47 -1.75 -1.66
CA ASN A 44 -0.43 -0.45 -2.32
C ASN A 44 -1.85 0.15 -2.46
N LEU A 45 -2.82 -0.65 -2.91
CA LEU A 45 -4.22 -0.24 -3.05
C LEU A 45 -4.84 0.20 -1.72
N VAL A 46 -4.63 -0.58 -0.65
CA VAL A 46 -5.10 -0.23 0.71
C VAL A 46 -4.48 1.07 1.20
N THR A 47 -3.17 1.27 0.94
CA THR A 47 -2.47 2.51 1.32
C THR A 47 -3.02 3.72 0.57
N PHE A 48 -3.34 3.57 -0.72
CA PHE A 48 -4.00 4.63 -1.50
C PHE A 48 -5.43 4.92 -1.04
N ALA A 49 -6.20 3.88 -0.70
CA ALA A 49 -7.56 4.03 -0.18
C ALA A 49 -7.56 4.77 1.16
N ASP A 50 -6.65 4.38 2.07
CA ASP A 50 -6.44 5.04 3.36
C ASP A 50 -5.99 6.49 3.15
N PHE A 51 -5.06 6.78 2.22
CA PHE A 51 -4.64 8.14 1.94
C PHE A 51 -5.79 9.04 1.44
N PHE A 52 -6.65 8.53 0.57
CA PHE A 52 -7.82 9.26 0.06
C PHE A 52 -8.87 9.51 1.17
N ASP A 53 -9.19 8.50 1.99
CA ASP A 53 -10.19 8.60 3.06
C ASP A 53 -9.73 9.53 4.20
N ASN A 54 -8.47 9.41 4.63
CA ASN A 54 -7.90 10.26 5.68
C ASN A 54 -7.75 11.74 5.23
N SER A 55 -7.63 12.02 3.93
CA SER A 55 -7.54 13.39 3.44
C SER A 55 -8.86 14.18 3.61
N GLN A 56 -10.01 13.50 3.59
CA GLN A 56 -11.32 14.14 3.66
C GLN A 56 -11.98 14.06 5.04
N LEU A 57 -11.85 12.96 5.78
CA LEU A 57 -12.60 12.76 7.03
C LEU A 57 -11.82 13.12 8.29
N ARG A 58 -10.51 12.87 8.29
CA ARG A 58 -9.66 13.10 9.47
C ARG A 58 -9.44 14.59 9.76
N GLY A 59 -9.29 15.41 8.72
CA GLY A 59 -9.08 16.86 8.86
C GLY A 59 -10.27 17.57 9.51
N TYR A 60 -11.50 17.26 9.08
CA TYR A 60 -12.71 17.88 9.62
C TYR A 60 -12.97 17.48 11.07
N PHE A 61 -12.78 16.20 11.43
CA PHE A 61 -13.04 15.74 12.79
C PHE A 61 -12.01 16.24 13.80
N LEU A 62 -10.71 16.23 13.45
CA LEU A 62 -9.66 16.78 14.32
C LEU A 62 -9.74 18.29 14.47
N HIS A 63 -10.06 19.02 13.39
CA HIS A 63 -10.26 20.47 13.46
C HIS A 63 -11.51 20.82 14.30
N PHE A 64 -12.61 20.08 14.15
CA PHE A 64 -13.82 20.30 14.95
C PHE A 64 -13.61 20.00 16.44
N CYS A 65 -12.89 18.92 16.76
CA CYS A 65 -12.60 18.54 18.14
C CYS A 65 -11.61 19.50 18.81
N TYR A 66 -10.58 19.99 18.09
CA TYR A 66 -9.67 21.02 18.60
C TYR A 66 -10.40 22.36 18.83
N SER A 67 -11.29 22.75 17.92
CA SER A 67 -12.05 24.00 18.05
C SER A 67 -13.13 23.96 19.15
N ASN A 68 -13.58 22.77 19.58
CA ASN A 68 -14.49 22.60 20.73
C ASN A 68 -13.77 22.36 22.06
N CYS A 69 -12.51 21.96 22.06
CA CYS A 69 -11.73 21.72 23.28
C CYS A 69 -11.04 23.00 23.81
N SER A 70 -10.96 24.06 23.00
CA SER A 70 -10.44 25.38 23.41
C SER A 70 -11.54 26.38 23.83
N ARG A 71 -12.75 25.89 24.14
CA ARG A 71 -13.81 26.66 24.80
C ARG A 71 -14.24 25.99 26.09
#